data_AF-A0A968V4T0-F1
#
_entry.id   AF-A0A968V4T0-F1
#
_cell.length_a   1.000
_cell.length_b   1.000
_cell.length_c   1.000
_cell.angle_alpha   90.00
_cell.angle_beta   90.00
_cell.angle_gamma   90.00
#
_symmetry.space_group_name_H-M   'P 1'
#
loop_
_entity.id
_entity.type
_entity.pdbx_description
1 polymer ?
#
loop_
_entity_poly.entity_id
_entity_poly.type
_entity_poly.pdbx_seq_one_letter_code
_entity_poly.pdbx_strand_id
1 'polypeptide(L)'
;MFYEFNVLRMSLYKILLLLIFLLLANCLSAQVQVNVTVLSGNALTDCEDAIGQPDPVWSVNINNQGWFDYIQDSNCPIFYNTPNLQFITTYGCPLDAQNELELCFRAYENDPGLLTPCNVSPDNCIEEVCARFPIPAAGNAATYTLSLPNEGTAKGQVEFQIATVGQFPGGLNDVPCTAIDLGVLPSGGKIGDVTQGLYNNYCGTISFGEPNPATSLAPWENDNGVWYSFTTPEQPSQK
;
A
#
# COMPACT_ATOMS: atom_id res chain seq x y z
N MET A 1 19.88 55.87 27.24
CA MET A 1 19.78 54.41 27.05
C MET A 1 18.51 54.15 26.27
N PHE A 2 18.60 54.01 24.95
CA PHE A 2 17.48 53.61 24.09
C PHE A 2 18.05 52.60 23.09
N TYR A 3 17.59 51.36 23.21
CA TYR A 3 17.87 50.29 22.26
C TYR A 3 16.84 50.40 21.13
N GLU A 4 17.29 50.72 19.91
CA GLU A 4 16.45 50.59 18.72
C GLU A 4 16.37 49.11 18.31
N PHE A 5 15.16 48.57 18.39
CA PHE A 5 14.79 47.27 17.85
C PHE A 5 14.63 47.38 16.34
N ASN A 6 15.65 46.96 15.57
CA ASN A 6 15.55 46.76 14.13
C ASN A 6 14.76 45.48 13.83
N VAL A 7 13.43 45.56 13.89
CA VAL A 7 12.55 44.46 13.48
C VAL A 7 12.25 44.60 11.99
N LEU A 8 12.98 43.82 11.19
CA LEU A 8 12.55 43.14 9.96
C LEU A 8 11.51 43.86 9.08
N ARG A 9 11.94 44.80 8.23
CA ARG A 9 11.19 45.14 6.99
C ARG A 9 11.44 44.06 5.94
N MET A 10 10.83 42.89 6.09
CA MET A 10 10.69 41.96 4.98
C MET A 10 9.64 42.51 4.01
N SER A 11 10.06 42.88 2.81
CA SER A 11 9.16 43.36 1.76
C SER A 11 8.11 42.30 1.40
N LEU A 12 6.88 42.74 1.11
CA LEU A 12 5.73 41.88 0.81
C LEU A 12 6.02 40.79 -0.24
N TYR A 13 6.88 41.09 -1.24
CA TYR A 13 7.29 40.13 -2.27
C TYR A 13 8.13 38.98 -1.70
N LYS A 14 8.92 39.21 -0.64
CA LYS A 14 9.73 38.16 0.01
C LYS A 14 8.85 37.21 0.81
N ILE A 15 7.81 37.74 1.45
CA ILE A 15 6.80 36.94 2.16
C ILE A 15 5.99 36.12 1.16
N LEU A 16 5.60 36.72 0.03
CA LEU A 16 4.88 36.03 -1.04
C LEU A 16 5.73 34.92 -1.68
N LEU A 17 7.03 35.18 -1.95
CA LEU A 17 7.96 34.15 -2.45
C LEU A 17 8.15 33.01 -1.45
N LEU A 18 8.27 33.30 -0.14
CA LEU A 18 8.38 32.28 0.90
C LEU A 18 7.12 31.41 0.98
N LEU A 19 5.93 32.03 0.90
CA LEU A 19 4.64 31.32 0.89
C LEU A 19 4.49 30.46 -0.38
N ILE A 20 4.89 30.96 -1.55
CA ILE A 20 4.91 30.17 -2.79
C ILE A 20 5.88 28.99 -2.67
N PHE A 21 7.05 29.18 -2.05
CA PHE A 21 8.03 28.11 -1.84
C PHE A 21 7.53 27.05 -0.85
N LEU A 22 6.81 27.47 0.21
CA LEU A 22 6.16 26.57 1.18
C LEU A 22 4.96 25.83 0.57
N LEU A 23 4.23 26.45 -0.37
CA LEU A 23 3.13 25.80 -1.12
C LEU A 23 3.63 24.82 -2.19
N LEU A 24 4.89 24.97 -2.65
CA LEU A 24 5.55 24.06 -3.59
C LEU A 24 6.33 22.93 -2.88
N ALA A 25 6.46 22.97 -1.55
CA ALA A 25 7.10 21.93 -0.74
C ALA A 25 6.21 20.69 -0.54
N ASN A 26 5.41 20.33 -1.54
CA ASN A 26 4.79 19.01 -1.56
C ASN A 26 5.92 18.02 -1.86
N CYS A 27 6.42 17.34 -0.82
CA CYS A 27 7.26 16.17 -0.99
C CYS A 27 6.53 15.19 -1.91
N LEU A 28 7.04 15.01 -3.12
CA LEU A 28 6.77 13.83 -3.93
C LEU A 28 7.47 12.67 -3.22
N SER A 29 6.82 12.10 -2.21
CA SER A 29 7.28 10.85 -1.62
C SER A 29 7.04 9.75 -2.65
N ALA A 30 8.10 9.04 -3.00
CA ALA A 30 8.08 7.60 -3.18
C ALA A 30 6.89 6.93 -2.48
N GLN A 31 5.87 6.50 -3.22
CA GLN A 31 4.68 5.91 -2.61
C GLN A 31 4.29 4.70 -3.45
N VAL A 32 4.34 3.54 -2.81
CA VAL A 32 3.73 2.33 -3.35
C VAL A 32 2.39 2.16 -2.68
N GLN A 33 1.35 2.03 -3.49
CA GLN A 33 -0.01 1.87 -3.01
C GLN A 33 -0.45 0.44 -3.27
N VAL A 34 -0.94 -0.22 -2.22
CA VAL A 34 -1.57 -1.54 -2.32
C VAL A 34 -3.08 -1.34 -2.32
N ASN A 35 -3.69 -1.84 -3.38
CA ASN A 35 -5.12 -1.78 -3.64
C ASN A 35 -5.70 -3.20 -3.61
N VAL A 36 -6.84 -3.38 -2.96
CA VAL A 36 -7.60 -4.62 -3.05
C VAL A 36 -8.97 -4.35 -3.60
N THR A 37 -9.24 -4.99 -4.74
CA THR A 37 -10.52 -4.94 -5.42
C THR A 37 -11.22 -6.29 -5.26
N VAL A 38 -12.36 -6.31 -4.59
CA VAL A 38 -13.26 -7.47 -4.58
C VAL A 38 -13.91 -7.55 -5.96
N LEU A 39 -13.65 -8.60 -6.73
CA LEU A 39 -14.06 -8.71 -8.13
C LEU A 39 -15.46 -9.32 -8.25
N SER A 40 -15.71 -10.39 -7.50
CA SER A 40 -16.97 -11.12 -7.48
C SER A 40 -17.03 -12.00 -6.22
N GLY A 41 -18.23 -12.48 -5.90
CA GLY A 41 -18.42 -13.44 -4.83
C GLY A 41 -19.83 -13.98 -4.81
N ASN A 42 -20.04 -15.02 -4.03
CA ASN A 42 -21.35 -15.61 -3.80
C ASN A 42 -21.43 -16.22 -2.40
N ALA A 43 -22.64 -16.27 -1.88
CA ALA A 43 -23.01 -17.04 -0.71
C ALA A 43 -24.12 -18.03 -1.07
N LEU A 44 -24.10 -19.17 -0.38
CA LEU A 44 -25.17 -20.15 -0.29
C LEU A 44 -25.32 -20.49 1.18
N THR A 45 -26.51 -20.89 1.58
CA THR A 45 -26.83 -21.17 2.96
C THR A 45 -27.89 -22.25 3.02
N ASP A 46 -27.66 -23.22 3.89
CA ASP A 46 -28.57 -24.31 4.20
C ASP A 46 -29.35 -24.01 5.51
N CYS A 47 -29.26 -22.78 6.01
CA CYS A 47 -29.97 -22.35 7.20
C CYS A 47 -31.48 -22.29 6.93
N GLU A 48 -32.26 -22.89 7.81
CA GLU A 48 -33.72 -22.90 7.66
C GLU A 48 -34.27 -21.56 8.14
N ASP A 49 -34.81 -20.76 7.21
CA ASP A 49 -35.70 -19.67 7.57
C ASP A 49 -37.03 -20.26 8.10
N ALA A 50 -37.48 -19.78 9.25
CA ALA A 50 -38.77 -20.17 9.81
C ALA A 50 -39.93 -19.77 8.88
N ILE A 51 -39.80 -18.70 8.08
CA ILE A 51 -40.81 -18.23 7.13
C ILE A 51 -40.14 -17.49 5.95
N GLY A 52 -39.64 -18.22 4.94
CA GLY A 52 -39.15 -17.58 3.71
C GLY A 52 -38.26 -18.44 2.84
N GLN A 53 -37.65 -17.80 1.83
CA GLN A 53 -36.54 -18.37 1.07
C GLN A 53 -35.24 -17.89 1.70
N PRO A 54 -34.16 -18.69 1.65
CA PRO A 54 -32.86 -18.23 2.11
C PRO A 54 -32.43 -16.93 1.41
N ASP A 55 -31.95 -15.97 2.19
CA ASP A 55 -31.41 -14.67 1.85
C ASP A 55 -29.89 -14.65 2.12
N PRO A 56 -29.08 -15.39 1.32
CA PRO A 56 -27.65 -15.49 1.52
C PRO A 56 -26.93 -14.16 1.27
N VAL A 57 -26.19 -13.70 2.27
CA VAL A 57 -25.29 -12.55 2.19
C VAL A 57 -23.86 -13.01 2.43
N TRP A 58 -22.91 -12.31 1.81
CA TRP A 58 -21.49 -12.51 2.08
C TRP A 58 -20.79 -11.21 2.40
N SER A 59 -19.67 -11.30 3.12
CA SER A 59 -18.89 -10.13 3.48
C SER A 59 -17.40 -10.38 3.35
N VAL A 60 -16.67 -9.28 3.19
CA VAL A 60 -15.21 -9.28 3.17
C VAL A 60 -14.69 -8.29 4.20
N ASN A 61 -13.69 -8.70 4.97
CA ASN A 61 -12.92 -7.83 5.86
C ASN A 61 -11.44 -7.95 5.52
N ILE A 62 -10.81 -6.82 5.22
CA ILE A 62 -9.43 -6.75 4.75
C ILE A 62 -8.59 -6.07 5.81
N ASN A 63 -7.53 -6.73 6.28
CA ASN A 63 -6.62 -6.22 7.31
C ASN A 63 -7.36 -5.64 8.54
N ASN A 64 -8.45 -6.30 8.95
CA ASN A 64 -9.28 -5.92 10.10
C ASN A 64 -9.80 -4.46 10.04
N GLN A 65 -10.09 -3.94 8.84
CA GLN A 65 -10.66 -2.60 8.64
C GLN A 65 -12.20 -2.56 8.74
N GLY A 66 -12.83 -3.72 8.92
CA GLY A 66 -14.28 -3.86 9.04
C GLY A 66 -14.89 -4.63 7.87
N TRP A 67 -16.12 -5.08 8.08
CA TRP A 67 -16.87 -5.89 7.13
C TRP A 67 -17.62 -5.03 6.11
N PHE A 68 -17.51 -5.39 4.84
CA PHE A 68 -18.33 -4.86 3.76
C PHE A 68 -19.23 -5.99 3.29
N ASP A 69 -20.55 -5.76 3.30
CA ASP A 69 -21.56 -6.77 2.97
C ASP A 69 -22.00 -6.64 1.51
N TYR A 70 -22.18 -7.78 0.86
CA TYR A 70 -22.48 -7.92 -0.56
C TYR A 70 -23.62 -8.92 -0.76
N ILE A 71 -24.45 -8.67 -1.76
CA ILE A 71 -25.55 -9.55 -2.16
C ILE A 71 -25.72 -9.46 -3.68
N GLN A 72 -26.15 -10.54 -4.33
CA GLN A 72 -26.52 -10.48 -5.74
C GLN A 72 -27.88 -9.78 -5.89
N ASP A 73 -27.95 -8.79 -6.78
CA ASP A 73 -29.20 -8.18 -7.26
C ASP A 73 -30.09 -7.49 -6.20
N SER A 74 -29.53 -6.77 -5.22
CA SER A 74 -30.38 -5.99 -4.30
C SER A 74 -30.62 -4.54 -4.75
N ASN A 75 -31.85 -4.08 -4.52
CA ASN A 75 -32.21 -2.65 -4.52
C ASN A 75 -31.81 -1.96 -3.19
N CYS A 76 -31.04 -2.64 -2.33
CA CYS A 76 -30.72 -2.16 -1.00
C CYS A 76 -29.38 -1.40 -1.00
N PRO A 77 -29.39 -0.08 -0.72
CA PRO A 77 -28.21 0.77 -0.92
C PRO A 77 -27.09 0.56 0.10
N ILE A 78 -27.31 -0.26 1.13
CA ILE A 78 -26.31 -0.54 2.16
C ILE A 78 -25.35 -1.67 1.75
N PHE A 79 -25.73 -2.50 0.78
CA PHE A 79 -24.88 -3.55 0.26
C PHE A 79 -24.01 -2.99 -0.86
N TYR A 80 -22.78 -3.47 -0.91
CA TYR A 80 -21.83 -3.09 -1.94
C TYR A 80 -22.04 -3.95 -3.20
N ASN A 81 -21.78 -3.33 -4.36
CA ASN A 81 -21.74 -4.04 -5.64
C ASN A 81 -20.30 -4.42 -5.98
N THR A 82 -20.12 -5.56 -6.64
CA THR A 82 -18.84 -5.95 -7.23
C THR A 82 -18.75 -5.55 -8.71
N PRO A 83 -17.57 -5.17 -9.23
CA PRO A 83 -16.31 -5.06 -8.52
C PRO A 83 -16.25 -3.83 -7.58
N ASN A 84 -15.57 -3.97 -6.45
CA ASN A 84 -15.45 -2.95 -5.41
C ASN A 84 -13.99 -2.76 -4.99
N LEU A 85 -13.43 -1.55 -5.15
CA LEU A 85 -12.15 -1.19 -4.56
C LEU A 85 -12.36 -0.91 -3.06
N GLN A 86 -12.15 -1.93 -2.24
CA GLN A 86 -12.50 -1.90 -0.81
C GLN A 86 -11.35 -1.40 0.07
N PHE A 87 -10.10 -1.69 -0.32
CA PHE A 87 -8.93 -1.37 0.50
C PHE A 87 -7.87 -0.64 -0.31
N ILE A 88 -7.34 0.42 0.29
CA ILE A 88 -6.23 1.22 -0.24
C ILE A 88 -5.31 1.53 0.94
N THR A 89 -4.04 1.20 0.80
CA THR A 89 -3.00 1.63 1.74
C THR A 89 -1.77 2.09 0.96
N THR A 90 -1.00 3.00 1.56
CA THR A 90 0.21 3.54 0.94
C THR A 90 1.40 3.28 1.84
N TYR A 91 2.47 2.76 1.25
CA TYR A 91 3.76 2.52 1.89
C TYR A 91 4.82 3.45 1.30
N GLY A 92 5.58 4.06 2.19
CA GLY A 92 6.76 4.85 1.81
C GLY A 92 7.94 3.98 1.42
N CYS A 93 8.08 2.79 2.03
CA CYS A 93 9.20 1.88 1.83
C CYS A 93 8.78 0.42 1.66
N PRO A 94 9.58 -0.39 0.91
CA PRO A 94 9.24 -1.79 0.69
C PRO A 94 9.28 -2.64 1.96
N LEU A 95 10.12 -2.29 2.95
CA LEU A 95 10.16 -2.98 4.24
C LEU A 95 8.90 -2.75 5.08
N ASP A 96 8.23 -1.60 4.88
CA ASP A 96 6.99 -1.27 5.59
C ASP A 96 5.79 -1.97 4.94
N ALA A 97 5.88 -2.26 3.65
CA ALA A 97 4.88 -3.04 2.95
C ALA A 97 4.90 -4.47 3.49
N GLN A 98 3.79 -4.90 4.10
CA GLN A 98 3.64 -6.30 4.52
C GLN A 98 3.80 -7.21 3.30
N ASN A 99 4.52 -8.33 3.44
CA ASN A 99 4.64 -9.29 2.34
C ASN A 99 3.32 -10.03 2.05
N GLU A 100 2.41 -10.02 3.02
CA GLU A 100 1.11 -10.68 2.94
C GLU A 100 0.03 -9.77 3.52
N LEU A 101 -1.18 -9.91 2.99
CA LEU A 101 -2.38 -9.24 3.42
C LEU A 101 -3.38 -10.27 3.95
N GLU A 102 -4.00 -10.01 5.09
CA GLU A 102 -5.06 -10.87 5.62
C GLU A 102 -6.42 -10.46 5.05
N LEU A 103 -7.14 -11.44 4.51
CA LEU A 103 -8.50 -11.28 4.06
C LEU A 103 -9.37 -12.34 4.74
N CYS A 104 -10.42 -11.87 5.40
CA CYS A 104 -11.47 -12.71 5.96
C CYS A 104 -12.71 -12.62 5.07
N PHE A 105 -13.29 -13.78 4.80
CA PHE A 105 -14.51 -13.97 4.06
C PHE A 105 -15.52 -14.69 4.93
N ARG A 106 -16.76 -14.22 4.92
CA ARG A 106 -17.85 -14.91 5.61
C ARG A 106 -19.10 -14.94 4.73
N ALA A 107 -19.93 -15.95 4.96
CA ALA A 107 -21.26 -16.07 4.38
C ALA A 107 -22.25 -16.37 5.51
N TYR A 108 -23.47 -15.86 5.38
CA TYR A 108 -24.52 -16.03 6.37
C TYR A 108 -25.91 -15.83 5.77
N GLU A 109 -26.91 -16.30 6.49
CA GLU A 109 -28.32 -15.97 6.29
C GLU A 109 -28.61 -14.58 6.87
N ASN A 110 -29.25 -13.71 6.09
CA ASN A 110 -29.61 -12.37 6.52
C ASN A 110 -31.12 -12.27 6.75
N ASP A 111 -31.53 -12.05 8.00
CA ASP A 111 -32.94 -11.97 8.41
C ASP A 111 -33.35 -10.52 8.73
N PRO A 112 -33.52 -9.64 7.73
CA PRO A 112 -33.92 -8.27 7.99
C PRO A 112 -35.37 -8.23 8.51
N GLY A 113 -35.62 -7.35 9.48
CA GLY A 113 -37.00 -7.13 9.94
C GLY A 113 -37.91 -6.61 8.82
N LEU A 114 -39.21 -6.93 8.88
CA LEU A 114 -40.22 -6.54 7.88
C LEU A 114 -40.27 -5.03 7.57
N LEU A 115 -40.00 -4.18 8.56
CA LEU A 115 -39.98 -2.71 8.39
C LEU A 115 -38.61 -2.15 7.98
N THR A 116 -37.60 -3.02 7.92
CA THR A 116 -36.20 -2.69 7.60
C THR A 116 -35.61 -3.76 6.67
N PRO A 117 -36.20 -3.99 5.48
CA PRO A 117 -35.84 -5.11 4.61
C PRO A 117 -34.41 -5.03 4.07
N CYS A 118 -33.77 -3.88 4.21
CA CYS A 118 -32.40 -3.67 3.77
C CYS A 118 -31.38 -3.75 4.90
N ASN A 119 -31.73 -4.05 6.15
CA ASN A 119 -30.71 -4.12 7.21
C ASN A 119 -29.85 -5.38 7.10
N VAL A 120 -28.57 -5.25 7.49
CA VAL A 120 -27.72 -6.40 7.78
C VAL A 120 -28.09 -6.91 9.17
N SER A 121 -28.69 -8.10 9.23
CA SER A 121 -29.09 -8.82 10.43
C SER A 121 -28.69 -10.29 10.26
N PRO A 122 -27.40 -10.61 10.47
CA PRO A 122 -26.91 -11.98 10.31
C PRO A 122 -27.55 -12.89 11.36
N ASP A 123 -28.08 -14.05 10.94
CA ASP A 123 -28.52 -15.10 11.87
C ASP A 123 -27.32 -15.88 12.45
N ASN A 124 -27.59 -16.87 13.29
CA ASN A 124 -26.63 -17.68 14.03
C ASN A 124 -25.74 -18.61 13.19
N CYS A 125 -25.95 -18.69 11.87
CA CYS A 125 -25.30 -19.66 11.00
C CYS A 125 -24.17 -19.08 10.11
N ILE A 126 -23.47 -18.07 10.65
CA ILE A 126 -22.33 -17.44 9.99
C ILE A 126 -21.16 -18.43 9.92
N GLU A 127 -20.64 -18.63 8.71
CA GLU A 127 -19.37 -19.34 8.49
C GLU A 127 -18.33 -18.33 8.02
N GLU A 128 -17.14 -18.40 8.61
CA GLU A 128 -16.04 -17.45 8.35
C GLU A 128 -14.72 -18.19 8.13
N VAL A 129 -13.92 -17.69 7.19
CA VAL A 129 -12.55 -18.13 6.94
C VAL A 129 -11.65 -16.93 6.72
N CYS A 130 -10.46 -16.96 7.33
CA CYS A 130 -9.42 -15.95 7.09
C CYS A 130 -8.19 -16.64 6.49
N ALA A 131 -7.58 -15.97 5.52
CA ALA A 131 -6.32 -16.41 4.94
C ALA A 131 -5.42 -15.21 4.64
N ARG A 132 -4.12 -15.49 4.52
CA ARG A 132 -3.11 -14.50 4.15
C ARG A 132 -2.68 -14.72 2.72
N PHE A 133 -2.60 -13.63 1.97
CA PHE A 133 -2.32 -13.63 0.55
C PHE A 133 -1.09 -12.78 0.26
N PRO A 134 -0.15 -13.26 -0.56
CA PRO A 134 1.04 -12.50 -0.86
C PRO A 134 0.69 -11.21 -1.61
N ILE A 135 1.33 -10.11 -1.22
CA ILE A 135 1.19 -8.84 -1.95
C ILE A 135 2.11 -8.90 -3.18
N PRO A 136 1.60 -8.68 -4.40
CA PRO A 136 2.42 -8.71 -5.60
C PRO A 136 3.45 -7.57 -5.60
N ALA A 137 4.59 -7.80 -6.26
CA ALA A 137 5.62 -6.77 -6.40
C ALA A 137 5.08 -5.51 -7.09
N ALA A 138 5.65 -4.35 -6.77
CA ALA A 138 5.25 -3.06 -7.35
C ALA A 138 5.18 -3.10 -8.89
N GLY A 139 4.09 -2.57 -9.44
CA GLY A 139 3.75 -2.63 -10.86
C GLY A 139 2.98 -3.89 -11.29
N ASN A 140 2.74 -4.84 -10.39
CA ASN A 140 2.03 -6.09 -10.68
C ASN A 140 0.70 -6.19 -9.92
N ALA A 141 -0.15 -7.09 -10.39
CA ALA A 141 -1.39 -7.48 -9.73
C ALA A 141 -1.51 -9.01 -9.73
N ALA A 142 -2.19 -9.54 -8.71
CA ALA A 142 -2.48 -10.96 -8.58
C ALA A 142 -3.93 -11.16 -8.13
N THR A 143 -4.60 -12.13 -8.75
CA THR A 143 -5.98 -12.50 -8.43
C THR A 143 -5.99 -13.77 -7.58
N TYR A 144 -6.85 -13.77 -6.57
CA TYR A 144 -6.99 -14.85 -5.61
C TYR A 144 -8.45 -15.23 -5.44
N THR A 145 -8.67 -16.44 -4.95
CA THR A 145 -9.98 -16.93 -4.54
C THR A 145 -9.88 -17.47 -3.12
N LEU A 146 -10.83 -17.09 -2.27
CA LEU A 146 -11.01 -17.63 -0.93
C LEU A 146 -12.39 -18.26 -0.83
N SER A 147 -12.45 -19.53 -0.43
CA SER A 147 -13.69 -20.29 -0.31
C SER A 147 -13.90 -20.75 1.14
N LEU A 148 -15.14 -20.74 1.60
CA LEU A 148 -15.49 -21.37 2.88
C LEU A 148 -15.31 -22.89 2.80
N PRO A 149 -15.03 -23.55 3.94
CA PRO A 149 -15.05 -25.01 4.02
C PRO A 149 -16.42 -25.59 3.61
N ASN A 150 -16.42 -26.76 2.97
CA ASN A 150 -17.65 -27.38 2.47
C ASN A 150 -18.56 -28.01 3.55
N GLU A 151 -18.08 -28.12 4.79
CA GLU A 151 -18.75 -28.84 5.88
C GLU A 151 -19.66 -27.94 6.75
N GLY A 152 -19.69 -26.63 6.48
CA GLY A 152 -20.50 -25.64 7.20
C GLY A 152 -21.93 -25.47 6.68
N THR A 153 -22.75 -24.74 7.43
CA THR A 153 -24.15 -24.40 7.07
C THR A 153 -24.23 -23.25 6.06
N ALA A 154 -23.19 -22.43 5.99
CA ALA A 154 -23.02 -21.43 4.94
C ALA A 154 -21.79 -21.77 4.09
N LYS A 155 -21.91 -21.51 2.79
CA LYS A 155 -20.93 -21.83 1.76
C LYS A 155 -20.76 -20.64 0.86
N GLY A 156 -19.63 -20.56 0.18
CA GLY A 156 -19.40 -19.46 -0.73
C GLY A 156 -17.93 -19.31 -1.06
N GLN A 157 -17.67 -18.36 -1.95
CA GLN A 157 -16.34 -17.94 -2.27
C GLN A 157 -16.33 -16.48 -2.69
N VAL A 158 -15.17 -15.86 -2.55
CA VAL A 158 -14.87 -14.53 -3.04
C VAL A 158 -13.66 -14.58 -3.95
N GLU A 159 -13.75 -13.88 -5.08
CA GLU A 159 -12.64 -13.57 -5.95
C GLU A 159 -12.23 -12.11 -5.78
N PHE A 160 -10.95 -11.87 -5.56
CA PHE A 160 -10.41 -10.53 -5.36
C PHE A 160 -9.04 -10.39 -6.00
N GLN A 161 -8.66 -9.16 -6.29
CA GLN A 161 -7.35 -8.82 -6.84
C GLN A 161 -6.62 -7.91 -5.87
N ILE A 162 -5.37 -8.27 -5.56
CA ILE A 162 -4.41 -7.38 -4.91
C ILE A 162 -3.55 -6.77 -6.03
N ALA A 163 -3.46 -5.45 -6.08
CA ALA A 163 -2.64 -4.72 -7.03
C ALA A 163 -1.72 -3.76 -6.30
N THR A 164 -0.45 -3.74 -6.69
CA THR A 164 0.55 -2.86 -6.11
C THR A 164 0.96 -1.84 -7.17
N VAL A 165 0.52 -0.60 -7.02
CA VAL A 165 0.78 0.49 -7.97
C VAL A 165 1.86 1.44 -7.46
N GLY A 166 2.54 2.10 -8.39
CA GLY A 166 3.71 2.92 -8.09
C GLY A 166 5.02 2.14 -8.20
N GLN A 167 6.11 2.81 -7.85
CA GLN A 167 7.44 2.22 -7.76
C GLN A 167 8.11 2.74 -6.50
N PHE A 168 8.88 1.89 -5.83
CA PHE A 168 9.82 2.35 -4.81
C PHE A 168 11.00 3.00 -5.55
N PRO A 169 11.16 4.34 -5.55
CA PRO A 169 12.32 4.96 -6.13
C PRO A 169 13.51 4.60 -5.22
N GLY A 170 14.38 3.72 -5.72
CA GLY A 170 15.59 3.33 -5.02
C GLY A 170 15.63 1.89 -4.49
N GLY A 171 14.50 1.16 -4.49
CA GLY A 171 14.48 -0.19 -3.93
C GLY A 171 14.69 -0.20 -2.41
N LEU A 172 15.20 -1.31 -1.86
CA LEU A 172 15.40 -1.50 -0.42
C LEU A 172 16.55 -0.67 0.16
N ASN A 173 17.40 -0.05 -0.67
CA ASN A 173 18.60 0.76 -0.33
C ASN A 173 19.66 0.10 0.59
N ASP A 174 19.31 -0.94 1.33
CA ASP A 174 20.07 -1.53 2.44
C ASP A 174 20.91 -2.74 2.06
N VAL A 175 20.64 -3.31 0.88
CA VAL A 175 21.30 -4.54 0.43
C VAL A 175 22.05 -4.24 -0.88
N PRO A 176 23.36 -4.57 -0.97
CA PRO A 176 24.12 -4.39 -2.21
C PRO A 176 23.49 -5.12 -3.41
N CYS A 177 22.84 -6.27 -3.18
CA CYS A 177 22.13 -7.03 -4.21
C CYS A 177 20.93 -6.28 -4.82
N THR A 178 20.40 -5.29 -4.12
CA THR A 178 19.29 -4.44 -4.60
C THR A 178 19.78 -3.03 -4.95
N ALA A 179 21.07 -2.89 -5.29
CA ALA A 179 21.64 -1.61 -5.67
C ALA A 179 20.90 -0.98 -6.85
N ILE A 180 20.66 0.32 -6.77
CA ILE A 180 20.02 1.11 -7.81
C ILE A 180 20.91 1.08 -9.05
N ASP A 181 20.46 0.46 -10.13
CA ASP A 181 21.18 0.44 -11.40
C ASP A 181 21.07 1.80 -12.10
N LEU A 182 22.19 2.52 -12.17
CA LEU A 182 22.33 3.80 -12.86
C LEU A 182 22.58 3.62 -14.37
N GLY A 183 22.66 2.38 -14.86
CA GLY A 183 22.91 2.04 -16.25
C GLY A 183 24.38 2.16 -16.65
N VAL A 184 24.62 2.52 -17.92
CA VAL A 184 25.97 2.72 -18.44
C VAL A 184 26.46 4.12 -18.07
N LEU A 185 27.57 4.22 -17.33
CA LEU A 185 28.23 5.48 -17.02
C LEU A 185 29.24 5.82 -18.13
N PRO A 186 28.92 6.74 -19.07
CA PRO A 186 29.82 7.07 -20.18
C PRO A 186 31.10 7.73 -19.69
N SER A 187 32.13 7.75 -20.54
CA SER A 187 33.35 8.52 -20.28
C SER A 187 33.01 10.01 -20.06
N GLY A 188 33.48 10.58 -18.95
CA GLY A 188 33.12 11.94 -18.52
C GLY A 188 31.73 12.08 -17.88
N GLY A 189 30.99 10.97 -17.74
CA GLY A 189 29.72 10.92 -17.00
C GLY A 189 29.91 11.24 -15.52
N LYS A 190 28.84 11.72 -14.88
CA LYS A 190 28.83 12.05 -13.45
C LYS A 190 27.93 11.06 -12.71
N ILE A 191 28.45 10.47 -11.64
CA ILE A 191 27.65 9.78 -10.63
C ILE A 191 27.14 10.84 -9.64
N GLY A 192 25.88 10.75 -9.23
CA GLY A 192 25.26 11.72 -8.31
C GLY A 192 24.62 12.91 -9.01
N ASP A 193 24.18 12.76 -10.27
CA ASP A 193 23.41 13.81 -10.96
C ASP A 193 22.00 13.92 -10.37
N VAL A 194 21.83 14.88 -9.45
CA VAL A 194 20.56 15.16 -8.77
C VAL A 194 19.39 15.44 -9.73
N THR A 195 19.66 15.79 -10.99
CA THR A 195 18.61 16.00 -12.00
C THR A 195 17.95 14.70 -12.46
N GLN A 196 18.59 13.55 -12.22
CA GLN A 196 18.05 12.24 -12.57
C GLN A 196 16.99 11.75 -11.57
N GLY A 197 16.90 12.33 -10.36
CA GLY A 197 15.93 11.94 -9.33
C GLY A 197 16.10 10.51 -8.77
N LEU A 198 17.18 9.82 -9.13
CA LEU A 198 17.48 8.44 -8.72
C LEU A 198 18.26 8.34 -7.40
N TYR A 199 18.76 9.47 -6.89
CA TYR A 199 19.62 9.53 -5.72
C TYR A 199 18.80 9.90 -4.49
N ASN A 200 18.24 8.91 -3.79
CA ASN A 200 17.62 9.10 -2.48
C ASN A 200 17.99 7.96 -1.53
N ASN A 201 18.01 8.26 -0.22
CA ASN A 201 18.24 7.32 0.87
C ASN A 201 16.99 7.11 1.71
N TYR A 202 15.80 7.40 1.18
CA TYR A 202 14.57 7.48 1.95
C TYR A 202 14.21 6.16 2.65
N CYS A 203 14.48 5.04 1.98
CA CYS A 203 14.29 3.69 2.53
C CYS A 203 15.59 3.03 3.00
N GLY A 204 16.69 3.80 3.04
CA GLY A 204 17.95 3.30 3.58
C GLY A 204 17.92 3.30 5.10
N THR A 205 18.66 2.38 5.69
CA THR A 205 18.98 2.25 7.10
C THR A 205 20.49 1.97 7.21
N ILE A 206 21.01 1.82 8.44
CA ILE A 206 22.40 1.37 8.63
C ILE A 206 22.40 -0.16 8.61
N SER A 207 22.83 -0.75 7.49
CA SER A 207 22.97 -2.19 7.37
C SER A 207 24.23 -2.72 8.09
N PHE A 208 24.17 -3.95 8.59
CA PHE A 208 25.33 -4.60 9.20
C PHE A 208 26.48 -4.74 8.18
N GLY A 209 27.65 -4.22 8.53
CA GLY A 209 28.84 -4.25 7.68
C GLY A 209 29.02 -3.05 6.76
N GLU A 210 28.11 -2.07 6.80
CA GLU A 210 28.32 -0.80 6.12
C GLU A 210 29.45 0.01 6.76
N PRO A 211 30.31 0.69 5.96
CA PRO A 211 31.32 1.57 6.50
C PRO A 211 30.66 2.70 7.32
N ASN A 212 30.91 2.72 8.64
CA ASN A 212 30.47 3.81 9.50
C ASN A 212 31.70 4.66 9.92
N PRO A 213 31.79 5.94 9.52
CA PRO A 213 32.90 6.82 9.87
C PRO A 213 33.11 6.97 11.39
N ALA A 214 32.09 6.73 12.21
CA ALA A 214 32.23 6.71 13.67
C ALA A 214 33.22 5.62 14.15
N THR A 215 33.41 4.55 13.37
CA THR A 215 34.39 3.49 13.69
C THR A 215 35.85 3.87 13.42
N SER A 216 36.09 4.99 12.72
CA SER A 216 37.43 5.47 12.33
C SER A 216 37.82 6.81 12.98
N LEU A 217 37.28 7.10 14.18
CA LEU A 217 37.51 8.34 14.95
C LEU A 217 36.94 9.61 14.31
N ALA A 218 36.06 9.49 13.31
CA ALA A 218 35.37 10.65 12.74
C ALA A 218 34.18 11.07 13.63
N PRO A 219 33.89 12.38 13.77
CA PRO A 219 32.84 12.89 14.66
C PRO A 219 31.42 12.80 14.08
N TRP A 220 31.21 11.95 13.07
CA TRP A 220 29.94 11.82 12.36
C TRP A 220 29.66 10.35 12.09
N GLU A 221 28.38 9.99 12.17
CA GLU A 221 27.88 8.64 11.93
C GLU A 221 27.23 8.56 10.55
N ASN A 222 27.26 7.38 9.96
CA ASN A 222 26.38 7.08 8.83
C ASN A 222 24.96 6.92 9.38
N ASP A 223 24.01 7.70 8.88
CA ASP A 223 22.60 7.66 9.30
C ASP A 223 21.79 6.69 8.42
N ASN A 224 22.06 6.64 7.10
CA ASN A 224 21.38 5.75 6.15
C ASN A 224 22.32 5.37 4.99
N GLY A 225 22.42 4.08 4.68
CA GLY A 225 23.15 3.54 3.53
C GLY A 225 22.31 3.48 2.25
N VAL A 226 22.97 3.63 1.09
CA VAL A 226 22.37 3.36 -0.22
C VAL A 226 23.42 2.74 -1.14
N TRP A 227 23.04 1.70 -1.86
CA TRP A 227 23.87 1.06 -2.86
C TRP A 227 23.46 1.44 -4.28
N TYR A 228 24.44 1.82 -5.10
CA TYR A 228 24.28 2.08 -6.53
C TYR A 228 25.14 1.11 -7.33
N SER A 229 24.65 0.66 -8.47
CA SER A 229 25.41 -0.11 -9.45
C SER A 229 25.42 0.63 -10.79
N PHE A 230 26.47 0.43 -11.58
CA PHE A 230 26.57 0.96 -12.93
C PHE A 230 27.52 0.08 -13.72
N THR A 231 27.38 0.12 -15.04
CA THR A 231 28.30 -0.50 -15.98
C THR A 231 29.15 0.57 -16.65
N THR A 232 30.44 0.30 -16.86
CA THR A 232 31.26 1.16 -17.72
C THR A 232 31.15 0.68 -19.17
N PRO A 233 31.26 1.57 -20.17
CA PRO A 233 31.36 1.18 -21.57
C PRO A 233 32.50 0.19 -21.79
N GLU A 234 32.39 -0.66 -22.82
CA GLU A 234 33.44 -1.62 -23.22
C GLU A 234 34.79 -0.97 -23.53
N GLN A 235 34.82 0.36 -23.75
CA GLN A 235 36.02 1.15 -23.98
C GLN A 235 36.17 2.31 -22.98
N PRO A 236 36.72 2.06 -21.79
CA PRO A 236 36.85 3.08 -20.74
C PRO A 236 37.90 4.18 -21.01
N SER A 237 38.62 4.17 -22.14
CA SER A 237 39.86 4.95 -22.30
C SER A 237 40.05 5.70 -23.63
N GLN A 238 39.03 5.92 -24.47
CA GLN A 238 39.24 6.78 -25.64
C GLN A 238 39.10 8.26 -25.23
N LYS A 239 40.28 8.90 -25.12
CA LYS A 239 40.47 10.33 -24.87
C LYS A 239 40.60 11.08 -26.19
#